data_AF-A0A484DNF7-F1
#
_entry.id   AF-A0A484DNF7-F1
#
_cell.length_a   1.000
_cell.length_b   1.000
_cell.length_c   1.000
_cell.angle_alpha   90.00
_cell.angle_beta   90.00
_cell.angle_gamma   90.00
#
_symmetry.space_group_name_H-M   'P 1'
#
loop_
_entity.id
_entity.type
_entity.pdbx_description
1 polymer ?
#
loop_
_entity_poly.entity_id
_entity_poly.type
_entity_poly.pdbx_seq_one_letter_code
_entity_poly.pdbx_strand_id
1 'polypeptide(L)'
;MMLQAAVLSVLFFSVPSFTIQASFAKCNTTEDDDFSVSTLLQKANVNLGKNFDDPLVLFGDIAVPTGLQNADPCTARGCLWPKATDGNVYVPYRISDEYSTRERKIIVQALQSFAQCTCIRFTPLTNRQRGFIDIKCREGCYSYIGRRGYGQEVSLQRPGCVYHQVIQHELLHALGFDHEQTRSDRDQHVRILLENIEPGKEHNFRKIETRNLGTPYDYGSIMHYGRYDFSKNCQPTIIPIPDSNVAIGRATQMSPTDILRVNRLYNCTTREREIIIQGLRSFAECTCIRFTPLTNRQKDFIDIQSREGCYSYVGRRGNGQVVSLMRPGCVYHQVIQHELLHALGFNHEQCRSDRDQHVRILLENVEPGLEFAFRKIETRNLGTPYDYGSVMQYGRLAFSKNCQPTIIPIPDNNVAIGRATQMSPNDILRVNRLYGCSKYLFTHIAYHLPK
;
A
#
# COMPACT_ATOMS: atom_id res chain seq x y z
N MET A 1 25.74 -37.68 82.75
CA MET A 1 26.57 -37.45 81.55
C MET A 1 25.98 -38.29 80.43
N MET A 2 25.55 -37.61 79.34
CA MET A 2 25.41 -38.10 77.95
C MET A 2 24.42 -39.24 77.67
N LEU A 3 23.59 -39.23 76.62
CA LEU A 3 23.19 -38.22 75.62
C LEU A 3 21.90 -38.80 74.98
N GLN A 4 20.88 -37.99 74.75
CA GLN A 4 19.70 -38.37 73.97
C GLN A 4 20.07 -38.41 72.47
N ALA A 5 19.64 -39.45 71.75
CA ALA A 5 19.56 -39.45 70.30
C ALA A 5 18.22 -40.09 69.88
N ALA A 6 17.31 -39.24 69.41
CA ALA A 6 16.02 -39.64 68.85
C ALA A 6 16.23 -40.24 67.46
N VAL A 7 15.64 -41.41 67.24
CA VAL A 7 15.57 -42.07 65.93
C VAL A 7 14.42 -41.43 65.13
N LEU A 8 14.73 -40.73 64.05
CA LEU A 8 13.73 -40.26 63.08
C LEU A 8 13.79 -41.15 61.84
N SER A 9 12.83 -42.08 61.75
CA SER A 9 12.59 -42.91 60.56
C SER A 9 11.81 -42.07 59.53
N VAL A 10 12.46 -41.67 58.44
CA VAL A 10 11.80 -41.01 57.31
C VAL A 10 11.27 -42.08 56.36
N LEU A 11 9.94 -42.25 56.35
CA LEU A 11 9.21 -42.98 55.32
C LEU A 11 9.26 -42.18 54.01
N PHE A 12 10.01 -42.65 53.03
CA PHE A 12 9.91 -42.18 51.65
C PHE A 12 8.58 -42.67 51.06
N PHE A 13 7.56 -41.81 51.08
CA PHE A 13 6.41 -41.96 50.19
C PHE A 13 6.82 -41.49 48.79
N SER A 14 6.91 -42.43 47.85
CA SER A 14 7.03 -42.14 46.42
C SER A 14 5.74 -41.50 45.93
N VAL A 15 5.78 -40.18 45.72
CA VAL A 15 4.75 -39.49 44.93
C VAL A 15 4.99 -39.89 43.47
N PRO A 16 4.03 -40.52 42.78
CA PRO A 16 4.20 -40.76 41.36
C PRO A 16 4.16 -39.39 40.66
N SER A 17 5.30 -38.99 40.10
CA SER A 17 5.36 -37.88 39.15
C SER A 17 4.45 -38.22 37.97
N PHE A 18 3.25 -37.66 37.96
CA PHE A 18 2.41 -37.61 36.78
C PHE A 18 3.09 -36.68 35.77
N THR A 19 3.91 -37.24 34.89
CA THR A 19 4.23 -36.62 33.62
C THR A 19 2.96 -36.57 32.80
N ILE A 20 2.31 -35.39 32.73
CA ILE A 20 1.33 -35.11 31.68
C ILE A 20 2.12 -35.04 30.38
N GLN A 21 2.23 -36.18 29.72
CA GLN A 21 2.69 -36.26 28.35
C GLN A 21 1.55 -35.71 27.50
N ALA A 22 1.56 -34.40 27.23
CA ALA A 22 0.63 -33.80 26.29
C ALA A 22 0.93 -34.39 24.90
N SER A 23 0.22 -35.45 24.53
CA SER A 23 0.24 -35.95 23.16
C SER A 23 -0.55 -34.96 22.31
N PHE A 24 0.15 -34.09 21.58
CA PHE A 24 -0.47 -33.34 20.51
C PHE A 24 -0.96 -34.35 19.47
N ALA A 25 -2.27 -34.43 19.26
CA ALA A 25 -2.85 -35.23 18.19
C ALA A 25 -2.29 -34.73 16.86
N LYS A 26 -1.69 -35.62 16.07
CA LYS A 26 -1.19 -35.29 14.73
C LYS A 26 -2.41 -35.17 13.81
N CYS A 27 -2.91 -33.95 13.64
CA CYS A 27 -4.07 -33.69 12.80
C CYS A 27 -3.74 -33.98 11.33
N ASN A 28 -4.62 -34.68 10.61
CA ASN A 28 -4.58 -34.78 9.14
C ASN A 28 -5.25 -33.53 8.55
N THR A 29 -4.59 -32.38 8.68
CA THR A 29 -4.95 -31.14 7.97
C THR A 29 -4.42 -31.19 6.54
N THR A 30 -5.00 -30.44 5.60
CA THR A 30 -4.43 -30.35 4.25
C THR A 30 -3.02 -29.75 4.32
N GLU A 31 -2.09 -30.18 3.46
CA GLU A 31 -0.70 -29.67 3.45
C GLU A 31 -0.64 -28.13 3.44
N ASP A 32 -1.58 -27.46 2.76
CA ASP A 32 -1.69 -25.99 2.73
C ASP A 32 -1.98 -25.33 4.08
N ASP A 33 -2.74 -25.97 4.97
CA ASP A 33 -3.09 -25.40 6.27
C ASP A 33 -1.89 -25.48 7.24
N ASP A 34 -0.99 -26.45 7.04
CA ASP A 34 0.21 -26.67 7.84
C ASP A 34 1.28 -25.56 7.65
N PHE A 35 1.18 -24.80 6.56
CA PHE A 35 2.06 -23.69 6.19
C PHE A 35 1.41 -22.30 6.33
N SER A 36 0.20 -22.21 6.90
CA SER A 36 -0.40 -20.92 7.23
C SER A 36 0.52 -20.11 8.16
N VAL A 37 0.49 -18.78 8.03
CA VAL A 37 1.32 -17.89 8.87
C VAL A 37 1.06 -18.20 10.34
N SER A 38 -0.19 -18.21 10.76
CA SER A 38 -0.61 -18.42 12.14
C SER A 38 -0.32 -19.82 12.68
N THR A 39 -0.38 -20.87 11.86
CA THR A 39 0.08 -22.21 12.28
C THR A 39 1.60 -22.26 12.47
N LEU A 40 2.38 -21.59 11.60
CA LEU A 40 3.83 -21.47 11.79
C LEU A 40 4.15 -20.71 13.09
N LEU A 41 3.45 -19.62 13.37
CA LEU A 41 3.54 -18.85 14.61
C LEU A 41 3.19 -19.71 15.83
N GLN A 42 2.06 -20.42 15.80
CA GLN A 42 1.63 -21.31 16.89
C GLN A 42 2.69 -22.38 17.19
N LYS A 43 3.26 -23.01 16.15
CA LYS A 43 4.30 -24.03 16.29
C LYS A 43 5.58 -23.43 16.89
N ALA A 44 5.99 -22.23 16.47
CA ALA A 44 7.17 -21.55 16.99
C ALA A 44 7.00 -21.07 18.44
N ASN A 45 5.79 -20.64 18.81
CA ASN A 45 5.49 -20.00 20.11
C ASN A 45 5.00 -20.97 21.19
N VAL A 46 5.01 -22.29 20.94
CA VAL A 46 4.47 -23.31 21.87
C VAL A 46 5.10 -23.27 23.26
N ASN A 47 6.35 -22.80 23.36
CA ASN A 47 7.10 -22.69 24.60
C ASN A 47 7.35 -21.25 25.06
N LEU A 48 6.94 -20.26 24.26
CA LEU A 48 7.16 -18.84 24.57
C LEU A 48 6.36 -18.41 25.81
N GLY A 49 7.02 -17.68 26.72
CA GLY A 49 6.41 -17.20 27.97
C GLY A 49 6.53 -18.17 29.13
N LYS A 50 7.30 -19.26 28.99
CA LYS A 50 7.58 -20.21 30.08
C LYS A 50 8.78 -19.79 30.92
N ASN A 51 9.68 -18.96 30.38
CA ASN A 51 10.83 -18.42 31.11
C ASN A 51 10.50 -17.04 31.69
N PHE A 52 11.18 -16.66 32.78
CA PHE A 52 10.96 -15.37 33.44
C PHE A 52 11.34 -14.17 32.56
N ASP A 53 12.31 -14.35 31.65
CA ASP A 53 12.82 -13.31 30.76
C ASP A 53 12.04 -13.21 29.43
N ASP A 54 11.09 -14.13 29.19
CA ASP A 54 10.27 -14.10 27.98
C ASP A 54 9.21 -12.98 28.07
N PRO A 55 8.90 -12.29 26.96
CA PRO A 55 7.81 -11.35 26.96
C PRO A 55 6.47 -12.07 27.17
N LEU A 56 5.54 -11.38 27.83
CA LEU A 56 4.14 -11.79 27.80
C LEU A 56 3.62 -11.58 26.37
N VAL A 57 3.10 -12.64 25.77
CA VAL A 57 2.54 -12.63 24.43
C VAL A 57 1.04 -12.90 24.48
N LEU A 58 0.26 -11.98 23.91
CA LEU A 58 -1.18 -12.11 23.70
C LEU A 58 -1.45 -12.44 22.24
N PHE A 59 -2.62 -13.01 21.96
CA PHE A 59 -3.03 -13.33 20.59
C PHE A 59 -1.96 -14.11 19.84
N GLY A 60 -1.35 -15.10 20.49
CA GLY A 60 -0.34 -15.97 19.88
C GLY A 60 1.06 -15.36 19.71
N ASP A 61 1.18 -14.14 19.18
CA ASP A 61 2.45 -13.52 18.72
C ASP A 61 2.56 -11.99 18.95
N ILE A 62 1.63 -11.37 19.69
CA ILE A 62 1.72 -9.96 20.07
C ILE A 62 2.35 -9.80 21.45
N ALA A 63 3.59 -9.30 21.52
CA ALA A 63 4.27 -9.00 22.77
C ALA A 63 3.67 -7.75 23.45
N VAL A 64 3.35 -7.86 24.74
CA VAL A 64 2.85 -6.75 25.57
C VAL A 64 3.86 -6.41 26.68
N PRO A 65 4.07 -5.11 27.00
CA PRO A 65 4.82 -4.73 28.19
C PRO A 65 4.14 -5.30 29.46
N THR A 66 4.87 -5.42 30.56
CA THR A 66 4.30 -5.66 31.91
C THR A 66 3.41 -4.47 32.32
N GLY A 67 2.19 -4.46 31.81
CA GLY A 67 1.24 -3.35 31.88
C GLY A 67 0.40 -3.28 30.61
N LEU A 68 -0.92 -3.52 30.74
CA LEU A 68 -1.89 -3.55 29.65
C LEU A 68 -1.95 -2.19 28.92
N GLN A 69 -1.27 -2.09 27.78
CA GLN A 69 -1.52 -1.05 26.79
C GLN A 69 -1.85 -1.74 25.47
N ASN A 70 -3.15 -1.89 25.21
CA ASN A 70 -3.66 -2.36 23.94
C ASN A 70 -3.48 -1.26 22.88
N ALA A 71 -3.10 -1.65 21.67
CA ALA A 71 -2.78 -0.74 20.58
C ALA A 71 -3.65 -0.97 19.32
N ASP A 72 -4.91 -1.34 19.50
CA ASP A 72 -5.98 -0.81 18.66
C ASP A 72 -6.90 0.05 19.54
N PRO A 73 -7.05 1.34 19.22
CA PRO A 73 -6.44 2.02 18.09
C PRO A 73 -5.05 2.57 18.41
N CYS A 74 -4.02 2.10 17.70
CA CYS A 74 -2.68 2.72 17.57
C CYS A 74 -2.79 4.12 16.93
N THR A 75 -3.50 4.97 17.65
CA THR A 75 -3.86 6.36 17.37
C THR A 75 -3.49 7.25 18.55
N ALA A 76 -3.03 6.62 19.65
CA ALA A 76 -2.30 7.28 20.71
C ALA A 76 -1.05 7.98 20.15
N ARG A 77 -0.81 9.20 20.62
CA ARG A 77 0.33 10.02 20.20
C ARG A 77 1.64 9.26 20.42
N GLY A 78 2.36 8.98 19.34
CA GLY A 78 3.66 8.31 19.37
C GLY A 78 3.66 6.82 19.02
N CYS A 79 2.48 6.19 18.87
CA CYS A 79 2.32 4.79 18.49
C CYS A 79 2.62 4.54 17.00
N LEU A 80 2.43 5.52 16.12
CA LEU A 80 2.81 5.39 14.70
C LEU A 80 4.28 5.76 14.47
N TRP A 81 4.89 5.10 13.48
CA TRP A 81 6.18 5.55 12.96
C TRP A 81 6.05 6.93 12.29
N PRO A 82 6.98 7.86 12.56
CA PRO A 82 6.85 9.23 12.07
C PRO A 82 6.99 9.29 10.55
N LYS A 83 6.09 10.04 9.93
CA LYS A 83 6.15 10.35 8.50
C LYS A 83 7.12 11.50 8.24
N ALA A 84 8.02 11.32 7.30
CA ALA A 84 8.96 12.34 6.86
C ALA A 84 8.31 13.33 5.88
N THR A 85 9.00 14.44 5.63
CA THR A 85 8.52 15.55 4.79
C THR A 85 8.40 15.19 3.31
N ASP A 86 9.11 14.17 2.86
CA ASP A 86 9.05 13.62 1.51
C ASP A 86 7.82 12.73 1.28
N GLY A 87 7.04 12.45 2.32
CA GLY A 87 5.86 11.60 2.25
C GLY A 87 6.12 10.13 2.56
N ASN A 88 7.36 9.73 2.86
CA ASN A 88 7.71 8.37 3.26
C ASN A 88 7.71 8.20 4.79
N VAL A 89 7.64 6.95 5.25
CA VAL A 89 7.78 6.58 6.66
C VAL A 89 9.02 5.70 6.78
N TYR A 90 10.06 6.24 7.40
CA TYR A 90 11.33 5.55 7.57
C TYR A 90 11.33 4.77 8.87
N VAL A 91 11.45 3.44 8.78
CA VAL A 91 11.50 2.53 9.92
C VAL A 91 12.93 1.95 10.02
N PRO A 92 13.77 2.46 10.92
CA PRO A 92 15.13 1.96 11.09
C PRO A 92 15.10 0.52 11.61
N TYR A 93 15.98 -0.34 11.10
CA TYR A 93 16.09 -1.72 11.57
C TYR A 93 17.54 -2.18 11.71
N ARG A 94 17.77 -3.13 12.61
CA ARG A 94 19.00 -3.92 12.70
C ARG A 94 18.65 -5.40 12.67
N ILE A 95 19.52 -6.23 12.08
CA ILE A 95 19.38 -7.68 12.02
C ILE A 95 20.53 -8.31 12.80
N SER A 96 20.23 -9.19 13.75
CA SER A 96 21.23 -9.95 14.53
C SER A 96 22.20 -10.70 13.62
N ASP A 97 23.46 -10.79 14.05
CA ASP A 97 24.50 -11.53 13.32
C ASP A 97 24.36 -13.05 13.46
N GLU A 98 23.40 -13.50 14.29
CA GLU A 98 23.02 -14.91 14.39
C GLU A 98 22.41 -15.46 13.09
N TYR A 99 21.73 -14.63 12.30
CA TYR A 99 21.12 -15.05 11.03
C TYR A 99 22.17 -15.33 9.96
N SER A 100 22.05 -16.48 9.28
CA SER A 100 22.90 -16.79 8.13
C SER A 100 22.67 -15.80 6.98
N THR A 101 23.63 -15.74 6.05
CA THR A 101 23.51 -14.92 4.84
C THR A 101 22.22 -15.19 4.05
N ARG A 102 21.80 -16.47 3.98
CA ARG A 102 20.56 -16.86 3.30
C ARG A 102 19.32 -16.31 4.00
N GLU A 103 19.24 -16.46 5.31
CA GLU A 103 18.11 -15.97 6.11
C GLU A 103 18.04 -14.44 6.11
N ARG A 104 19.19 -13.78 6.25
CA ARG A 104 19.29 -12.32 6.14
C ARG A 104 18.76 -11.82 4.79
N LYS A 105 19.02 -12.54 3.70
CA LYS A 105 18.46 -12.21 2.39
C LYS A 105 16.93 -12.27 2.37
N ILE A 106 16.34 -13.29 2.98
CA ILE A 106 14.87 -13.44 3.06
C ILE A 106 14.26 -12.30 3.89
N ILE A 107 14.87 -11.96 5.04
CA ILE A 107 14.45 -10.84 5.90
C ILE A 107 14.51 -9.51 5.13
N VAL A 108 15.63 -9.24 4.45
CA VAL A 108 15.78 -8.01 3.66
C VAL A 108 14.78 -7.95 2.50
N GLN A 109 14.50 -9.06 1.83
CA GLN A 109 13.48 -9.11 0.77
C GLN A 109 12.08 -8.81 1.30
N ALA A 110 11.71 -9.33 2.47
CA ALA A 110 10.44 -9.00 3.12
C ALA A 110 10.36 -7.51 3.51
N LEU A 111 11.40 -6.95 4.12
CA LEU A 111 11.49 -5.52 4.43
C LEU A 111 11.34 -4.65 3.17
N GLN A 112 11.99 -5.02 2.07
CA GLN A 112 11.94 -4.27 0.81
C GLN A 112 10.57 -4.35 0.11
N SER A 113 9.80 -5.42 0.33
CA SER A 113 8.50 -5.62 -0.32
C SER A 113 7.49 -4.51 0.01
N PHE A 114 7.51 -3.97 1.24
CA PHE A 114 6.63 -2.87 1.64
C PHE A 114 6.81 -1.61 0.78
N ALA A 115 8.04 -1.36 0.30
CA ALA A 115 8.33 -0.17 -0.47
C ALA A 115 7.71 -0.18 -1.87
N GLN A 116 7.27 -1.35 -2.35
CA GLN A 116 6.70 -1.52 -3.68
C GLN A 116 5.24 -1.06 -3.76
N CYS A 117 4.51 -1.09 -2.63
CA CYS A 117 3.07 -0.85 -2.59
C CYS A 117 2.64 0.14 -1.49
N THR A 118 3.57 0.61 -0.66
CA THR A 118 3.30 1.59 0.42
C THR A 118 4.35 2.69 0.47
N CYS A 119 4.15 3.67 1.37
CA CYS A 119 5.16 4.68 1.71
C CYS A 119 6.12 4.24 2.84
N ILE A 120 6.03 3.00 3.32
CA ILE A 120 6.92 2.46 4.36
C ILE A 120 8.29 2.14 3.75
N ARG A 121 9.35 2.57 4.41
CA ARG A 121 10.75 2.36 4.02
C ARG A 121 11.52 1.82 5.20
N PHE A 122 11.77 0.51 5.20
CA PHE A 122 12.68 -0.08 6.16
C PHE A 122 14.12 0.24 5.77
N THR A 123 14.85 0.89 6.66
CA THR A 123 16.23 1.35 6.41
C THR A 123 17.18 0.80 7.45
N PRO A 124 18.41 0.39 7.08
CA PRO A 124 19.41 -0.01 8.06
C PRO A 124 19.60 1.07 9.15
N LEU A 125 19.68 0.63 10.41
CA LEU A 125 19.93 1.49 11.54
C LEU A 125 21.28 2.20 11.37
N THR A 126 21.28 3.53 11.54
CA THR A 126 22.50 4.33 11.56
C THR A 126 22.71 4.90 12.96
N ASN A 127 23.84 5.58 13.17
CA ASN A 127 24.07 6.27 14.43
C ASN A 127 23.17 7.50 14.48
N ARG A 128 22.06 7.46 15.27
CA ARG A 128 21.28 8.60 15.84
C ARG A 128 19.78 8.29 16.05
N GLN A 129 19.22 7.18 15.53
CA GLN A 129 17.80 6.87 15.76
C GLN A 129 17.56 6.15 17.10
N ARG A 130 16.71 6.74 17.95
CA ARG A 130 16.30 6.14 19.23
C ARG A 130 15.33 4.97 19.04
N GLY A 131 14.31 5.15 18.20
CA GLY A 131 13.32 4.12 17.89
C GLY A 131 13.71 3.34 16.63
N PHE A 132 13.81 2.02 16.75
CA PHE A 132 14.17 1.11 15.66
C PHE A 132 13.66 -0.30 15.94
N ILE A 133 13.57 -1.12 14.90
CA ILE A 133 13.26 -2.55 15.03
C ILE A 133 14.58 -3.33 15.17
N ASP A 134 14.70 -4.12 16.24
CA ASP A 134 15.83 -5.01 16.47
C ASP A 134 15.39 -6.45 16.17
N ILE A 135 15.74 -6.94 14.98
CA ILE A 135 15.35 -8.28 14.51
C ILE A 135 16.31 -9.30 15.13
N LYS A 136 15.80 -10.15 16.02
CA LYS A 136 16.59 -11.12 16.79
C LYS A 136 16.06 -12.53 16.70
N CYS A 137 16.93 -13.51 16.93
CA CYS A 137 16.56 -14.92 17.00
C CYS A 137 16.25 -15.26 18.46
N ARG A 138 15.06 -14.91 18.96
CA ARG A 138 14.57 -15.39 20.27
C ARG A 138 13.67 -16.61 20.09
N GLU A 139 13.23 -17.15 21.21
CA GLU A 139 12.19 -18.19 21.23
C GLU A 139 10.89 -17.60 20.66
N GLY A 140 10.30 -18.26 19.69
CA GLY A 140 9.09 -17.83 18.99
C GLY A 140 9.26 -16.74 17.90
N CYS A 141 8.17 -16.50 17.17
CA CYS A 141 7.98 -15.35 16.31
C CYS A 141 7.00 -14.40 16.99
N TYR A 142 7.39 -13.14 17.15
CA TYR A 142 6.51 -12.14 17.73
C TYR A 142 7.01 -10.73 17.47
N SER A 143 6.11 -9.78 17.67
CA SER A 143 6.37 -8.36 17.55
C SER A 143 5.53 -7.57 18.55
N TYR A 144 5.93 -6.33 18.80
CA TYR A 144 5.10 -5.37 19.50
C TYR A 144 4.21 -4.63 18.51
N ILE A 145 3.00 -4.26 18.93
CA ILE A 145 2.13 -3.43 18.09
C ILE A 145 2.63 -1.98 18.07
N GLY A 146 2.93 -1.48 16.87
CA GLY A 146 3.31 -0.09 16.63
C GLY A 146 4.68 0.29 17.19
N ARG A 147 4.99 1.59 17.13
CA ARG A 147 6.25 2.20 17.57
C ARG A 147 6.24 2.46 19.07
N ARG A 148 7.28 1.95 19.76
CA ARG A 148 7.47 2.13 21.22
C ARG A 148 8.34 3.32 21.62
N GLY A 149 9.04 3.93 20.66
CA GLY A 149 9.88 5.12 20.87
C GLY A 149 11.36 4.85 21.15
N TYR A 150 11.73 3.60 21.41
CA TYR A 150 13.09 3.09 21.56
C TYR A 150 13.28 1.81 20.72
N GLY A 151 14.44 1.17 20.80
CA GLY A 151 14.67 -0.12 20.15
C GLY A 151 13.66 -1.18 20.61
N GLN A 152 12.86 -1.72 19.69
CA GLN A 152 11.85 -2.73 19.96
C GLN A 152 12.18 -4.02 19.23
N GLU A 153 11.96 -5.15 19.90
CA GLU A 153 12.31 -6.45 19.36
C GLU A 153 11.24 -6.94 18.37
N VAL A 154 11.70 -7.57 17.29
CA VAL A 154 10.92 -8.49 16.46
C VAL A 154 11.68 -9.82 16.51
N SER A 155 11.06 -10.84 17.09
CA SER A 155 11.67 -12.17 17.14
C SER A 155 11.32 -12.94 15.89
N LEU A 156 12.33 -13.56 15.27
CA LEU A 156 12.14 -14.56 14.23
C LEU A 156 12.99 -15.79 14.57
N GLN A 157 12.44 -16.70 15.38
CA GLN A 157 13.07 -17.96 15.72
C GLN A 157 13.55 -18.75 14.49
N ARG A 158 14.69 -19.42 14.67
CA ARG A 158 15.25 -20.38 13.73
C ARG A 158 15.30 -21.78 14.36
N PRO A 159 14.78 -22.81 13.69
CA PRO A 159 13.90 -22.75 12.52
C PRO A 159 12.47 -22.27 12.91
N GLY A 160 11.69 -21.85 11.91
CA GLY A 160 10.24 -21.65 12.07
C GLY A 160 9.69 -20.29 11.60
N CYS A 161 10.46 -19.21 11.76
CA CYS A 161 9.91 -17.85 11.52
C CYS A 161 10.48 -17.14 10.29
N VAL A 162 11.60 -17.62 9.71
CA VAL A 162 12.28 -16.94 8.60
C VAL A 162 11.64 -17.29 7.24
N TYR A 163 10.34 -17.00 7.12
CA TYR A 163 9.56 -17.11 5.90
C TYR A 163 9.01 -15.74 5.51
N HIS A 164 8.91 -15.45 4.21
CA HIS A 164 8.52 -14.14 3.71
C HIS A 164 7.20 -13.64 4.33
N GLN A 165 6.20 -14.51 4.38
CA GLN A 165 4.87 -14.22 4.91
C GLN A 165 4.87 -13.98 6.43
N VAL A 166 5.63 -14.77 7.19
CA VAL A 166 5.75 -14.58 8.65
C VAL A 166 6.45 -13.26 8.94
N ILE A 167 7.51 -12.94 8.20
CA ILE A 167 8.24 -11.68 8.39
C ILE A 167 7.34 -10.48 8.06
N GLN A 168 6.53 -10.55 6.99
CA GLN A 168 5.55 -9.49 6.70
C GLN A 168 4.50 -9.33 7.82
N HIS A 169 4.02 -10.43 8.38
CA HIS A 169 3.06 -10.44 9.50
C HIS A 169 3.63 -9.71 10.73
N GLU A 170 4.82 -10.08 11.18
CA GLU A 170 5.48 -9.46 12.34
C GLU A 170 5.80 -7.97 12.12
N LEU A 171 6.13 -7.61 10.87
CA LEU A 171 6.36 -6.21 10.50
C LEU A 171 5.05 -5.42 10.46
N LEU A 172 3.91 -6.02 10.09
CA LEU A 172 2.59 -5.38 10.20
C LEU A 172 2.20 -5.11 11.65
N HIS A 173 2.48 -6.06 12.56
CA HIS A 173 2.39 -5.78 14.00
C HIS A 173 3.25 -4.58 14.38
N ALA A 174 4.53 -4.54 13.99
CA ALA A 174 5.41 -3.41 14.28
C ALA A 174 4.94 -2.07 13.69
N LEU A 175 4.11 -2.11 12.63
CA LEU A 175 3.49 -0.95 12.00
C LEU A 175 2.15 -0.53 12.64
N GLY A 176 1.58 -1.36 13.53
CA GLY A 176 0.39 -1.03 14.32
C GLY A 176 -0.87 -1.79 13.95
N PHE A 177 -0.77 -2.99 13.35
CA PHE A 177 -1.91 -3.81 12.97
C PHE A 177 -2.09 -5.01 13.91
N ASP A 178 -3.33 -5.28 14.31
CA ASP A 178 -3.75 -6.49 15.00
C ASP A 178 -4.22 -7.57 14.00
N HIS A 179 -4.52 -8.77 14.50
CA HIS A 179 -5.07 -9.85 13.68
C HIS A 179 -6.46 -9.55 13.12
N GLU A 180 -6.79 -10.13 11.97
CA GLU A 180 -8.07 -9.87 11.31
C GLU A 180 -9.26 -10.49 12.07
N GLN A 181 -9.08 -11.69 12.66
CA GLN A 181 -10.14 -12.39 13.40
C GLN A 181 -10.49 -11.77 14.76
N THR A 182 -9.73 -10.77 15.21
CA THR A 182 -9.99 -10.05 16.47
C THR A 182 -10.75 -8.74 16.23
N ARG A 183 -11.04 -8.38 14.96
CA ARG A 183 -11.78 -7.16 14.62
C ARG A 183 -13.11 -7.03 15.38
N SER A 184 -13.49 -5.78 15.64
CA SER A 184 -14.74 -5.42 16.29
C SER A 184 -15.99 -5.96 15.57
N ASP A 185 -15.94 -6.05 14.23
CA ASP A 185 -17.00 -6.54 13.34
C ASP A 185 -16.89 -8.02 12.97
N ARG A 186 -15.89 -8.76 13.48
CA ARG A 186 -15.58 -10.12 13.01
C ARG A 186 -16.74 -11.12 13.13
N ASP A 187 -17.65 -10.97 14.10
CA ASP A 187 -18.80 -11.88 14.28
C ASP A 187 -19.81 -11.82 13.11
N GLN A 188 -19.69 -10.84 12.21
CA GLN A 188 -20.45 -10.79 10.95
C GLN A 188 -19.83 -11.66 9.85
N HIS A 189 -18.61 -12.14 10.05
CA HIS A 189 -17.77 -12.75 9.02
C HIS A 189 -17.24 -14.14 9.40
N VAL A 190 -16.99 -14.37 10.68
CA VAL A 190 -16.53 -15.66 11.20
C VAL A 190 -17.25 -16.02 12.50
N ARG A 191 -17.43 -17.31 12.71
CA ARG A 191 -17.85 -17.89 13.99
C ARG A 191 -16.66 -18.55 14.66
N ILE A 192 -16.45 -18.23 15.93
CA ILE A 192 -15.43 -18.88 16.76
C ILE A 192 -16.06 -20.04 17.53
N LEU A 193 -15.48 -21.23 17.41
CA LEU A 193 -15.90 -22.44 18.13
C LEU A 193 -15.02 -22.64 19.36
N LEU A 194 -15.38 -21.98 20.46
CA LEU A 194 -14.63 -22.01 21.72
C LEU A 194 -14.46 -23.43 22.26
N GLU A 195 -15.43 -24.31 21.99
CA GLU A 195 -15.41 -25.71 22.37
C GLU A 195 -14.26 -26.51 21.75
N ASN A 196 -13.69 -26.05 20.63
CA ASN A 196 -12.57 -26.69 19.93
C ASN A 196 -11.21 -26.10 20.31
N ILE A 197 -11.17 -24.98 21.05
CA ILE A 197 -9.92 -24.29 21.42
C ILE A 197 -9.21 -25.00 22.58
N GLU A 198 -7.88 -25.05 22.50
CA GLU A 198 -6.96 -25.46 23.58
C GLU A 198 -7.26 -24.70 24.88
N PRO A 199 -7.44 -25.40 26.02
CA PRO A 199 -7.70 -24.74 27.30
C PRO A 199 -6.66 -23.68 27.63
N GLY A 200 -7.13 -22.46 27.96
CA GLY A 200 -6.27 -21.32 28.28
C GLY A 200 -5.83 -20.49 27.07
N LYS A 201 -6.14 -20.89 25.83
CA LYS A 201 -5.84 -20.15 24.58
C LYS A 201 -7.02 -19.33 24.05
N GLU A 202 -8.15 -19.31 24.75
CA GLU A 202 -9.37 -18.60 24.34
C GLU A 202 -9.14 -17.08 24.24
N HIS A 203 -8.17 -16.55 24.99
CA HIS A 203 -7.80 -15.14 24.93
C HIS A 203 -7.29 -14.70 23.55
N ASN A 204 -6.74 -15.62 22.75
CA ASN A 204 -6.25 -15.34 21.39
C ASN A 204 -7.37 -15.02 20.38
N PHE A 205 -8.63 -15.30 20.74
CA PHE A 205 -9.79 -15.11 19.88
C PHE A 205 -10.73 -14.01 20.37
N ARG A 206 -10.31 -13.27 21.41
CA ARG A 206 -11.10 -12.15 21.94
C ARG A 206 -11.16 -11.03 20.90
N LYS A 207 -12.35 -10.48 20.72
CA LYS A 207 -12.52 -9.26 19.93
C LYS A 207 -11.88 -8.09 20.65
N ILE A 208 -11.35 -7.17 19.87
CA ILE A 208 -10.83 -5.87 20.31
C ILE A 208 -11.59 -4.76 19.59
N GLU A 209 -11.64 -3.57 20.19
CA GLU A 209 -12.20 -2.40 19.53
C GLU A 209 -11.23 -1.87 18.48
N THR A 210 -11.49 -2.22 17.22
CA THR A 210 -10.62 -1.89 16.10
C THR A 210 -11.03 -0.65 15.34
N ARG A 211 -10.06 0.16 14.91
CA ARG A 211 -10.29 1.10 13.80
C ARG A 211 -10.09 0.38 12.48
N ASN A 212 -11.19 -0.04 11.88
CA ASN A 212 -11.17 -0.78 10.60
C ASN A 212 -10.75 0.06 9.38
N LEU A 213 -10.43 1.35 9.55
CA LEU A 213 -9.97 2.26 8.48
C LEU A 213 -10.87 2.28 7.23
N GLY A 214 -12.17 1.96 7.38
CA GLY A 214 -13.13 1.88 6.28
C GLY A 214 -12.84 0.77 5.27
N THR A 215 -12.13 -0.30 5.65
CA THR A 215 -11.90 -1.48 4.81
C THR A 215 -12.86 -2.62 5.18
N PRO A 216 -13.28 -3.45 4.20
CA PRO A 216 -14.04 -4.66 4.49
C PRO A 216 -13.22 -5.64 5.34
N TYR A 217 -13.90 -6.67 5.87
CA TYR A 217 -13.24 -7.82 6.47
C TYR A 217 -12.54 -8.65 5.38
N ASP A 218 -11.31 -9.07 5.62
CA ASP A 218 -10.49 -9.76 4.63
C ASP A 218 -10.05 -11.16 5.08
N TYR A 219 -10.77 -12.19 4.61
CA TYR A 219 -10.41 -13.59 4.84
C TYR A 219 -9.03 -13.97 4.29
N GLY A 220 -8.55 -13.26 3.26
CA GLY A 220 -7.24 -13.46 2.65
C GLY A 220 -6.14 -12.60 3.25
N SER A 221 -6.40 -11.86 4.33
CA SER A 221 -5.40 -11.06 5.02
C SER A 221 -4.28 -11.94 5.55
N ILE A 222 -3.04 -11.45 5.45
CA ILE A 222 -1.88 -12.10 6.08
C ILE A 222 -1.96 -12.10 7.60
N MET A 223 -2.82 -11.23 8.17
CA MET A 223 -3.07 -11.10 9.60
C MET A 223 -4.21 -12.01 10.09
N HIS A 224 -4.83 -12.82 9.22
CA HIS A 224 -5.93 -13.70 9.60
C HIS A 224 -5.44 -15.08 10.03
N TYR A 225 -5.95 -15.58 11.15
CA TYR A 225 -5.70 -16.96 11.59
C TYR A 225 -6.28 -18.02 10.63
N GLY A 226 -5.64 -19.18 10.62
CA GLY A 226 -6.10 -20.39 9.98
C GLY A 226 -7.29 -21.03 10.71
N ARG A 227 -7.93 -21.96 10.01
CA ARG A 227 -9.16 -22.64 10.46
C ARG A 227 -8.97 -23.45 11.73
N TYR A 228 -7.78 -24.01 11.94
CA TYR A 228 -7.47 -25.00 12.99
C TYR A 228 -6.51 -24.46 14.05
N ASP A 229 -6.18 -23.18 14.03
CA ASP A 229 -5.23 -22.62 14.99
C ASP A 229 -5.75 -22.80 16.41
N PHE A 230 -4.84 -23.20 17.31
CA PHE A 230 -5.12 -23.52 18.71
C PHE A 230 -6.22 -24.57 18.90
N SER A 231 -6.41 -25.50 17.96
CA SER A 231 -7.38 -26.59 18.07
C SER A 231 -6.87 -27.70 18.99
N LYS A 232 -7.70 -28.13 19.95
CA LYS A 232 -7.39 -29.26 20.85
C LYS A 232 -7.77 -30.64 20.28
N ASN A 233 -8.57 -30.67 19.22
CA ASN A 233 -9.25 -31.88 18.74
C ASN A 233 -9.25 -32.00 17.21
N CYS A 234 -8.39 -31.23 16.53
CA CYS A 234 -8.32 -31.18 15.06
C CYS A 234 -9.61 -30.72 14.38
N GLN A 235 -10.56 -30.14 15.14
CA GLN A 235 -11.76 -29.53 14.58
C GLN A 235 -11.55 -28.02 14.41
N PRO A 236 -12.28 -27.38 13.47
CA PRO A 236 -12.15 -25.95 13.23
C PRO A 236 -12.38 -25.11 14.50
N THR A 237 -11.50 -24.16 14.77
CA THR A 237 -11.70 -23.12 15.79
C THR A 237 -12.33 -21.87 15.19
N ILE A 238 -12.14 -21.64 13.88
CA ILE A 238 -12.71 -20.52 13.12
C ILE A 238 -13.48 -21.05 11.91
N ILE A 239 -14.75 -20.64 11.76
CA ILE A 239 -15.58 -20.98 10.59
C ILE A 239 -16.03 -19.68 9.90
N PRO A 240 -15.65 -19.44 8.63
CA PRO A 240 -16.21 -18.35 7.84
C PRO A 240 -17.73 -18.46 7.66
N ILE A 241 -18.41 -17.32 7.62
CA ILE A 241 -19.85 -17.20 7.36
C ILE A 241 -20.11 -16.09 6.33
N PRO A 242 -21.17 -16.19 5.51
CA PRO A 242 -22.13 -17.30 5.46
C PRO A 242 -21.58 -18.55 4.74
N ASP A 243 -20.52 -18.42 3.94
CA ASP A 243 -19.92 -19.55 3.22
C ASP A 243 -18.74 -20.12 4.02
N SER A 244 -18.95 -21.32 4.59
CA SER A 244 -17.93 -22.02 5.37
C SER A 244 -16.75 -22.56 4.54
N ASN A 245 -16.82 -22.51 3.22
CA ASN A 245 -15.76 -22.99 2.32
C ASN A 245 -14.70 -21.93 2.00
N VAL A 246 -14.93 -20.67 2.39
CA VAL A 246 -13.94 -19.60 2.21
C VAL A 246 -12.61 -20.00 2.88
N ALA A 247 -11.51 -19.81 2.14
CA ALA A 247 -10.17 -20.05 2.65
C ALA A 247 -9.72 -18.92 3.59
N ILE A 248 -9.10 -19.29 4.71
CA ILE A 248 -8.54 -18.37 5.71
C ILE A 248 -7.16 -18.87 6.13
N GLY A 249 -6.25 -17.94 6.49
CA GLY A 249 -4.89 -18.25 6.93
C GLY A 249 -3.92 -18.71 5.84
N ARG A 250 -4.33 -18.78 4.56
CA ARG A 250 -3.49 -19.29 3.46
C ARG A 250 -2.65 -18.22 2.76
N ALA A 251 -2.56 -17.03 3.33
CA ALA A 251 -1.85 -15.91 2.72
C ALA A 251 -0.33 -16.15 2.68
N THR A 252 0.28 -15.97 1.51
CA THR A 252 1.74 -16.04 1.30
C THR A 252 2.38 -14.66 1.16
N GLN A 253 1.56 -13.61 1.12
CA GLN A 253 1.96 -12.20 1.06
C GLN A 253 0.80 -11.31 1.54
N MET A 254 1.09 -10.03 1.83
CA MET A 254 0.07 -9.03 2.10
C MET A 254 -1.01 -8.98 1.01
N SER A 255 -2.26 -8.94 1.44
CA SER A 255 -3.41 -8.77 0.55
C SER A 255 -3.52 -7.32 0.06
N PRO A 256 -4.34 -7.05 -0.99
CA PRO A 256 -4.68 -5.68 -1.38
C PRO A 256 -5.29 -4.87 -0.22
N THR A 257 -6.06 -5.52 0.66
CA THR A 257 -6.66 -4.87 1.84
C THR A 257 -5.61 -4.54 2.90
N ASP A 258 -4.65 -5.43 3.16
CA ASP A 258 -3.53 -5.17 4.07
C ASP A 258 -2.74 -3.92 3.63
N ILE A 259 -2.37 -3.87 2.35
CA ILE A 259 -1.68 -2.74 1.72
C ILE A 259 -2.51 -1.45 1.84
N LEU A 260 -3.81 -1.52 1.56
CA LEU A 260 -4.72 -0.39 1.66
C LEU A 260 -4.78 0.15 3.10
N ARG A 261 -4.81 -0.73 4.10
CA ARG A 261 -4.85 -0.35 5.53
C ARG A 261 -3.55 0.32 5.95
N VAL A 262 -2.38 -0.20 5.54
CA VAL A 262 -1.08 0.47 5.75
C VAL A 262 -1.09 1.87 5.13
N ASN A 263 -1.54 1.97 3.88
CA ASN A 263 -1.58 3.24 3.16
C ASN A 263 -2.53 4.25 3.80
N ARG A 264 -3.70 3.80 4.29
CA ARG A 264 -4.65 4.68 5.01
C ARG A 264 -4.10 5.13 6.36
N LEU A 265 -3.52 4.21 7.14
CA LEU A 265 -2.99 4.50 8.47
C LEU A 265 -1.84 5.50 8.40
N TYR A 266 -0.91 5.32 7.47
CA TYR A 266 0.26 6.19 7.26
C TYR A 266 0.01 7.31 6.24
N ASN A 267 -1.24 7.46 5.79
CA ASN A 267 -1.68 8.46 4.82
C ASN A 267 -0.79 8.49 3.56
N CYS A 268 -0.33 7.32 3.10
CA CYS A 268 0.61 7.19 2.01
C CYS A 268 0.06 7.79 0.72
N THR A 269 0.88 8.57 0.04
CA THR A 269 0.57 9.05 -1.31
C THR A 269 0.84 7.89 -2.26
N THR A 270 -0.15 7.48 -3.07
CA THR A 270 0.11 6.44 -4.08
C THR A 270 1.07 6.98 -5.15
N ARG A 271 1.89 6.11 -5.76
CA ARG A 271 2.76 6.49 -6.89
C ARG A 271 2.00 7.25 -7.99
N GLU A 272 0.78 6.81 -8.28
CA GLU A 272 -0.11 7.48 -9.22
C GLU A 272 -0.44 8.92 -8.79
N ARG A 273 -0.77 9.12 -7.51
CA ARG A 273 -1.02 10.44 -6.94
C ARG A 273 0.22 11.32 -6.99
N GLU A 274 1.41 10.77 -6.78
CA GLU A 274 2.68 11.49 -6.93
C GLU A 274 2.88 11.96 -8.38
N ILE A 275 2.65 11.11 -9.37
CA ILE A 275 2.77 11.46 -10.79
C ILE A 275 1.77 12.57 -11.17
N ILE A 276 0.52 12.50 -10.69
CA ILE A 276 -0.48 13.56 -10.89
C ILE A 276 -0.01 14.88 -10.27
N ILE A 277 0.49 14.85 -9.03
CA ILE A 277 0.99 16.04 -8.35
C ILE A 277 2.23 16.61 -9.08
N GLN A 278 3.11 15.77 -9.60
CA GLN A 278 4.25 16.21 -10.43
C GLN A 278 3.79 16.87 -11.72
N GLY A 279 2.80 16.31 -12.41
CA GLY A 279 2.20 16.93 -13.59
C GLY A 279 1.61 18.31 -13.28
N LEU A 280 0.84 18.45 -12.20
CA LEU A 280 0.32 19.74 -11.72
C LEU A 280 1.44 20.75 -11.42
N ARG A 281 2.52 20.30 -10.74
CA ARG A 281 3.64 21.17 -10.38
C ARG A 281 4.47 21.63 -11.58
N SER A 282 4.61 20.79 -12.61
CA SER A 282 5.41 21.11 -13.81
C SER A 282 4.98 22.39 -14.52
N PHE A 283 3.69 22.76 -14.47
CA PHE A 283 3.22 24.03 -15.02
C PHE A 283 3.82 25.23 -14.30
N ALA A 284 4.08 25.11 -12.99
CA ALA A 284 4.60 26.21 -12.19
C ALA A 284 6.08 26.53 -12.50
N GLU A 285 6.80 25.57 -13.08
CA GLU A 285 8.23 25.66 -13.39
C GLU A 285 8.49 26.52 -14.63
N CYS A 286 7.57 26.51 -15.59
CA CYS A 286 7.76 27.14 -16.91
C CYS A 286 6.65 28.13 -17.30
N THR A 287 5.59 28.24 -16.50
CA THR A 287 4.47 29.17 -16.73
C THR A 287 4.07 29.91 -15.46
N CYS A 288 3.12 30.83 -15.57
CA CYS A 288 2.49 31.48 -14.42
C CYS A 288 1.31 30.70 -13.80
N ILE A 289 0.96 29.54 -14.34
CA ILE A 289 -0.14 28.71 -13.81
C ILE A 289 0.30 28.05 -12.51
N ARG A 290 -0.56 28.10 -11.49
CA ARG A 290 -0.34 27.51 -10.17
C ARG A 290 -1.55 26.68 -9.78
N PHE A 291 -1.43 25.36 -9.89
CA PHE A 291 -2.44 24.45 -9.37
C PHE A 291 -2.33 24.36 -7.85
N THR A 292 -3.40 24.72 -7.14
CA THR A 292 -3.45 24.73 -5.67
C THR A 292 -4.56 23.80 -5.17
N PRO A 293 -4.38 23.09 -4.05
CA PRO A 293 -5.45 22.26 -3.49
C PRO A 293 -6.73 23.07 -3.25
N LEU A 294 -7.86 22.47 -3.58
CA LEU A 294 -9.19 23.05 -3.36
C LEU A 294 -9.38 23.34 -1.87
N THR A 295 -9.90 24.52 -1.57
CA THR A 295 -10.38 24.91 -0.24
C THR A 295 -11.86 25.30 -0.35
N ASN A 296 -12.53 25.58 0.78
CA ASN A 296 -13.96 25.92 0.79
C ASN A 296 -14.30 27.29 0.14
N ARG A 297 -13.33 27.97 -0.49
CA ARG A 297 -13.48 29.33 -1.02
C ARG A 297 -13.56 29.41 -2.54
N GLN A 298 -13.09 28.40 -3.27
CA GLN A 298 -13.06 28.46 -4.74
C GLN A 298 -14.32 27.81 -5.31
N LYS A 299 -15.11 28.60 -6.04
CA LYS A 299 -16.26 28.09 -6.80
C LYS A 299 -15.82 27.20 -7.96
N ASP A 300 -14.77 27.62 -8.67
CA ASP A 300 -14.30 26.93 -9.87
C ASP A 300 -13.02 26.16 -9.57
N PHE A 301 -13.01 24.89 -9.98
CA PHE A 301 -11.88 24.00 -9.74
C PHE A 301 -11.85 22.84 -10.75
N ILE A 302 -10.68 22.24 -10.89
CA ILE A 302 -10.51 20.98 -11.60
C ILE A 302 -10.74 19.83 -10.63
N ASP A 303 -11.63 18.92 -10.94
CA ASP A 303 -11.87 17.69 -10.19
C ASP A 303 -11.22 16.51 -10.90
N ILE A 304 -10.11 16.04 -10.35
CA ILE A 304 -9.32 14.96 -10.94
C ILE A 304 -9.93 13.63 -10.50
N GLN A 305 -10.52 12.90 -11.44
CA GLN A 305 -11.22 11.64 -11.20
C GLN A 305 -10.67 10.52 -12.08
N SER A 306 -10.88 9.27 -11.69
CA SER A 306 -10.66 8.12 -12.57
C SER A 306 -12.01 7.68 -13.16
N ARG A 307 -12.33 8.11 -14.37
CA ARG A 307 -13.49 7.64 -15.15
C ARG A 307 -13.01 6.82 -16.34
N GLU A 308 -13.94 6.33 -17.15
CA GLU A 308 -13.62 5.63 -18.39
C GLU A 308 -12.99 6.60 -19.41
N GLY A 309 -11.73 6.35 -19.77
CA GLY A 309 -10.95 7.17 -20.70
C GLY A 309 -10.16 8.33 -20.06
N CYS A 310 -9.20 8.85 -20.84
CA CYS A 310 -8.47 10.10 -20.53
C CYS A 310 -9.16 11.24 -21.27
N TYR A 311 -9.70 12.22 -20.55
CA TYR A 311 -10.35 13.37 -21.17
C TYR A 311 -10.49 14.55 -20.21
N SER A 312 -10.68 15.72 -20.80
CA SER A 312 -10.91 16.97 -20.08
C SER A 312 -11.77 17.91 -20.93
N TYR A 313 -12.54 18.77 -20.27
CA TYR A 313 -13.26 19.83 -20.96
C TYR A 313 -12.29 20.90 -21.47
N VAL A 314 -12.51 21.38 -22.69
CA VAL A 314 -11.71 22.48 -23.24
C VAL A 314 -12.11 23.80 -22.58
N GLY A 315 -11.21 24.37 -21.78
CA GLY A 315 -11.38 25.64 -21.09
C GLY A 315 -12.26 25.59 -19.84
N ARG A 316 -12.43 26.76 -19.22
CA ARG A 316 -13.21 26.95 -17.98
C ARG A 316 -14.71 26.79 -18.26
N ARG A 317 -15.33 25.81 -17.60
CA ARG A 317 -16.78 25.54 -17.64
C ARG A 317 -17.58 26.25 -16.53
N GLY A 318 -16.90 26.70 -15.48
CA GLY A 318 -17.51 27.17 -14.24
C GLY A 318 -17.89 26.01 -13.30
N ASN A 319 -17.87 26.27 -12.00
CA ASN A 319 -17.93 25.26 -10.93
C ASN A 319 -16.80 24.20 -11.05
N GLY A 320 -16.96 23.07 -10.37
CA GLY A 320 -16.07 21.92 -10.54
C GLY A 320 -16.21 21.29 -11.92
N GLN A 321 -15.10 21.13 -12.65
CA GLN A 321 -15.06 20.42 -13.94
C GLN A 321 -14.11 19.23 -13.89
N VAL A 322 -14.50 18.14 -14.54
CA VAL A 322 -13.76 16.89 -14.47
C VAL A 322 -12.55 16.91 -15.40
N VAL A 323 -11.41 16.45 -14.86
CA VAL A 323 -10.28 15.90 -15.62
C VAL A 323 -10.22 14.41 -15.32
N SER A 324 -10.55 13.59 -16.31
CA SER A 324 -10.53 12.14 -16.19
C SER A 324 -9.16 11.59 -16.49
N LEU A 325 -8.59 10.87 -15.52
CA LEU A 325 -7.36 10.11 -15.65
C LEU A 325 -7.66 8.65 -15.25
N MET A 326 -8.16 7.86 -16.20
CA MET A 326 -8.43 6.43 -16.03
C MET A 326 -7.21 5.67 -15.50
N ARG A 327 -7.46 4.78 -14.54
CA ARG A 327 -6.45 3.90 -13.94
C ARG A 327 -6.79 2.42 -14.22
N PRO A 328 -5.84 1.61 -14.70
CA PRO A 328 -4.55 2.03 -15.30
C PRO A 328 -4.75 2.69 -16.67
N GLY A 329 -3.76 3.49 -17.13
CA GLY A 329 -3.69 3.94 -18.53
C GLY A 329 -3.46 5.44 -18.76
N CYS A 330 -3.94 6.32 -17.88
CA CYS A 330 -3.80 7.78 -18.08
C CYS A 330 -2.78 8.44 -17.15
N VAL A 331 -2.27 7.73 -16.13
CA VAL A 331 -1.38 8.33 -15.11
C VAL A 331 0.08 8.33 -15.58
N TYR A 332 0.32 9.07 -16.66
CA TYR A 332 1.66 9.36 -17.21
C TYR A 332 1.84 10.87 -17.29
N HIS A 333 3.07 11.34 -17.09
CA HIS A 333 3.38 12.78 -17.01
C HIS A 333 2.85 13.58 -18.21
N GLN A 334 3.09 13.10 -19.43
CA GLN A 334 2.64 13.71 -20.68
C GLN A 334 1.11 13.71 -20.83
N VAL A 335 0.42 12.66 -20.38
CA VAL A 335 -1.04 12.56 -20.47
C VAL A 335 -1.68 13.53 -19.47
N ILE A 336 -1.13 13.65 -18.26
CA ILE A 336 -1.60 14.64 -17.28
C ILE A 336 -1.43 16.06 -17.82
N GLN A 337 -0.28 16.39 -18.42
CA GLN A 337 -0.08 17.69 -19.05
C GLN A 337 -1.08 17.93 -20.20
N HIS A 338 -1.32 16.92 -21.04
CA HIS A 338 -2.30 16.97 -22.12
C HIS A 338 -3.71 17.30 -21.63
N GLU A 339 -4.22 16.56 -20.63
CA GLU A 339 -5.58 16.79 -20.10
C GLU A 339 -5.70 18.13 -19.35
N LEU A 340 -4.62 18.58 -18.70
CA LEU A 340 -4.58 19.90 -18.09
C LEU A 340 -4.53 21.03 -19.13
N LEU A 341 -3.82 20.85 -20.26
CA LEU A 341 -3.85 21.81 -21.36
C LEU A 341 -5.25 21.94 -21.98
N HIS A 342 -6.00 20.85 -22.09
CA HIS A 342 -7.42 20.94 -22.42
C HIS A 342 -8.18 21.82 -21.42
N ALA A 343 -8.04 21.59 -20.11
CA ALA A 343 -8.69 22.41 -19.10
C ALA A 343 -8.29 23.90 -19.16
N LEU A 344 -7.07 24.19 -19.63
CA LEU A 344 -6.56 25.54 -19.87
C LEU A 344 -7.03 26.17 -21.20
N GLY A 345 -7.78 25.44 -22.02
CA GLY A 345 -8.39 25.95 -23.25
C GLY A 345 -7.65 25.58 -24.54
N PHE A 346 -6.71 24.64 -24.49
CA PHE A 346 -5.99 24.18 -25.67
C PHE A 346 -6.71 23.00 -26.33
N ASN A 347 -6.76 23.04 -27.65
CA ASN A 347 -7.21 21.92 -28.48
C ASN A 347 -5.99 21.21 -29.10
N HIS A 348 -6.23 20.06 -29.71
CA HIS A 348 -5.18 19.30 -30.37
C HIS A 348 -4.53 20.04 -31.54
N GLU A 349 -3.23 19.79 -31.72
CA GLU A 349 -2.40 20.48 -32.72
C GLU A 349 -2.83 20.12 -34.15
N GLN A 350 -3.19 18.85 -34.41
CA GLN A 350 -3.71 18.41 -35.71
C GLN A 350 -5.09 18.98 -36.07
N CYS A 351 -5.77 19.63 -35.14
CA CYS A 351 -7.09 20.23 -35.37
C CYS A 351 -7.00 21.73 -35.71
N ARG A 352 -5.80 22.33 -35.71
CA ARG A 352 -5.61 23.75 -36.00
C ARG A 352 -6.20 24.18 -37.35
N SER A 353 -6.63 25.44 -37.42
CA SER A 353 -7.13 26.09 -38.65
C SER A 353 -6.11 26.08 -39.81
N ASP A 354 -4.82 26.19 -39.50
CA ASP A 354 -3.70 26.22 -40.45
C ASP A 354 -3.03 24.85 -40.68
N ARG A 355 -3.50 23.77 -40.05
CA ARG A 355 -2.81 22.46 -40.08
C ARG A 355 -2.51 21.92 -41.48
N ASP A 356 -3.28 22.27 -42.50
CA ASP A 356 -3.13 21.74 -43.87
C ASP A 356 -1.87 22.29 -44.56
N GLN A 357 -1.21 23.29 -43.96
CA GLN A 357 0.09 23.78 -44.37
C GLN A 357 1.25 22.93 -43.80
N HIS A 358 0.96 22.00 -42.88
CA HIS A 358 1.94 21.31 -42.05
C HIS A 358 1.73 19.80 -41.99
N VAL A 359 0.48 19.34 -42.05
CA VAL A 359 0.14 17.93 -42.06
C VAL A 359 -0.93 17.64 -43.10
N ARG A 360 -0.85 16.48 -43.72
CA ARG A 360 -1.92 15.89 -44.52
C ARG A 360 -2.60 14.80 -43.70
N ILE A 361 -3.93 14.91 -43.56
CA ILE A 361 -4.76 13.90 -42.91
C ILE A 361 -5.24 12.90 -43.97
N LEU A 362 -4.96 11.62 -43.75
CA LEU A 362 -5.41 10.52 -44.62
C LEU A 362 -6.65 9.86 -44.02
N LEU A 363 -7.82 10.44 -44.29
CA LEU A 363 -9.10 9.97 -43.74
C LEU A 363 -9.45 8.55 -44.20
N GLU A 364 -8.93 8.12 -45.36
CA GLU A 364 -9.08 6.76 -45.86
C GLU A 364 -8.49 5.69 -44.91
N ASN A 365 -7.52 6.06 -44.08
CA ASN A 365 -6.88 5.19 -43.09
C ASN A 365 -7.52 5.29 -41.69
N VAL A 366 -8.43 6.25 -41.47
CA VAL A 366 -9.09 6.45 -40.18
C VAL A 366 -10.20 5.41 -39.97
N GLU A 367 -10.34 4.96 -38.73
CA GLU A 367 -11.41 4.09 -38.27
C GLU A 367 -12.79 4.73 -38.50
N PRO A 368 -13.75 4.01 -39.12
CA PRO A 368 -15.04 4.59 -39.46
C PRO A 368 -15.75 5.20 -38.25
N GLY A 369 -16.16 6.46 -38.37
CA GLY A 369 -16.85 7.19 -37.30
C GLY A 369 -15.92 7.97 -36.36
N LEU A 370 -14.60 7.83 -36.47
CA LEU A 370 -13.61 8.59 -35.67
C LEU A 370 -12.99 9.77 -36.44
N GLU A 371 -13.49 10.08 -37.63
CA GLU A 371 -13.00 11.20 -38.46
C GLU A 371 -13.19 12.55 -37.77
N PHE A 372 -14.13 12.64 -36.81
CA PHE A 372 -14.35 13.85 -36.01
C PHE A 372 -13.09 14.28 -35.23
N ALA A 373 -12.21 13.35 -34.88
CA ALA A 373 -10.98 13.61 -34.12
C ALA A 373 -9.91 14.40 -34.92
N PHE A 374 -10.11 14.57 -36.23
CA PHE A 374 -9.23 15.33 -37.13
C PHE A 374 -9.90 16.59 -37.72
N ARG A 375 -11.10 16.92 -37.26
CA ARG A 375 -11.83 18.09 -37.77
C ARG A 375 -11.07 19.37 -37.43
N LYS A 376 -11.04 20.26 -38.42
CA LYS A 376 -10.51 21.60 -38.26
C LYS A 376 -11.37 22.38 -37.28
N ILE A 377 -10.73 23.17 -36.44
CA ILE A 377 -11.38 24.16 -35.60
C ILE A 377 -10.73 25.53 -35.83
N GLU A 378 -11.53 26.57 -35.66
CA GLU A 378 -11.03 27.95 -35.70
C GLU A 378 -10.10 28.18 -34.50
N THR A 379 -8.83 28.45 -34.79
CA THR A 379 -7.79 28.62 -33.78
C THR A 379 -7.09 29.94 -33.93
N ARG A 380 -6.86 30.64 -32.79
CA ARG A 380 -6.07 31.87 -32.79
C ARG A 380 -4.59 31.62 -33.07
N ASN A 381 -4.13 30.39 -32.88
CA ASN A 381 -2.73 29.92 -32.94
C ASN A 381 -1.73 30.69 -32.06
N LEU A 382 -2.16 31.78 -31.43
CA LEU A 382 -1.38 32.66 -30.56
C LEU A 382 -0.06 33.09 -31.19
N GLY A 383 0.01 33.20 -32.53
CA GLY A 383 1.21 33.58 -33.27
C GLY A 383 2.38 32.59 -33.12
N THR A 384 2.11 31.31 -32.87
CA THR A 384 3.14 30.27 -32.77
C THR A 384 3.17 29.36 -33.99
N PRO A 385 4.34 28.84 -34.39
CA PRO A 385 4.44 27.85 -35.46
C PRO A 385 3.68 26.56 -35.10
N TYR A 386 3.47 25.71 -36.10
CA TYR A 386 2.96 24.36 -35.90
C TYR A 386 4.00 23.49 -35.20
N ASP A 387 3.58 22.70 -34.22
CA ASP A 387 4.49 21.92 -33.38
C ASP A 387 4.20 20.42 -33.39
N TYR A 388 4.97 19.69 -34.20
CA TYR A 388 4.91 18.23 -34.29
C TYR A 388 5.29 17.52 -32.98
N GLY A 389 6.05 18.20 -32.10
CA GLY A 389 6.51 17.72 -30.81
C GLY A 389 5.62 18.15 -29.64
N SER A 390 4.48 18.79 -29.91
CA SER A 390 3.51 19.19 -28.88
C SER A 390 2.94 17.96 -28.17
N VAL A 391 2.70 18.06 -26.85
CA VAL A 391 1.90 17.03 -26.14
C VAL A 391 0.46 16.97 -26.64
N MET A 392 -0.02 18.02 -27.32
CA MET A 392 -1.35 18.09 -27.92
C MET A 392 -1.40 17.54 -29.35
N GLN A 393 -0.30 17.02 -29.89
CA GLN A 393 -0.22 16.47 -31.24
C GLN A 393 -0.46 14.96 -31.24
N TYR A 394 -1.42 14.49 -32.03
CA TYR A 394 -1.59 13.06 -32.27
C TYR A 394 -0.43 12.44 -33.04
N GLY A 395 -0.15 11.18 -32.70
CA GLY A 395 0.84 10.37 -33.41
C GLY A 395 0.39 9.98 -34.81
N ARG A 396 1.36 9.55 -35.62
CA ARG A 396 1.20 9.20 -37.04
C ARG A 396 0.09 8.17 -37.32
N LEU A 397 -0.17 7.26 -36.38
CA LEU A 397 -1.11 6.14 -36.52
C LEU A 397 -2.39 6.32 -35.68
N ALA A 398 -2.65 7.51 -35.15
CA ALA A 398 -3.83 7.74 -34.31
C ALA A 398 -5.12 7.36 -35.06
N PHE A 399 -5.97 6.54 -34.43
CA PHE A 399 -7.23 6.04 -34.99
C PHE A 399 -7.09 5.32 -36.34
N SER A 400 -5.94 4.69 -36.60
CA SER A 400 -5.72 3.94 -37.85
C SER A 400 -6.42 2.58 -37.83
N LYS A 401 -7.22 2.27 -38.86
CA LYS A 401 -7.88 0.97 -39.01
C LYS A 401 -7.01 -0.11 -39.67
N ASN A 402 -5.88 0.28 -40.26
CA ASN A 402 -5.06 -0.57 -41.13
C ASN A 402 -3.56 -0.46 -40.82
N CYS A 403 -3.20 0.12 -39.66
CA CYS A 403 -1.82 0.40 -39.25
C CYS A 403 -1.04 1.29 -40.22
N GLN A 404 -1.72 1.99 -41.15
CA GLN A 404 -1.12 3.00 -42.02
C GLN A 404 -1.24 4.40 -41.41
N PRO A 405 -0.36 5.34 -41.78
CA PRO A 405 -0.43 6.73 -41.32
C PRO A 405 -1.79 7.38 -41.56
N THR A 406 -2.36 7.97 -40.50
CA THR A 406 -3.52 8.89 -40.59
C THR A 406 -3.08 10.34 -40.65
N ILE A 407 -1.86 10.66 -40.19
CA ILE A 407 -1.26 12.00 -40.23
C ILE A 407 0.13 11.92 -40.87
N ILE A 408 0.35 12.66 -41.95
CA ILE A 408 1.65 12.77 -42.62
C ILE A 408 2.16 14.22 -42.51
N PRO A 409 3.31 14.47 -41.86
CA PRO A 409 3.96 15.79 -41.88
C PRO A 409 4.36 16.20 -43.30
N ILE A 410 4.24 17.48 -43.62
CA ILE A 410 4.67 18.07 -44.89
C ILE A 410 5.51 19.34 -44.64
N PRO A 411 6.46 19.68 -45.52
CA PRO A 411 6.85 18.95 -46.73
C PRO A 411 7.71 17.71 -46.48
N ASP A 412 8.25 17.53 -45.27
CA ASP A 412 9.10 16.39 -44.92
C ASP A 412 8.34 15.32 -44.11
N ASN A 413 8.00 14.21 -44.76
CA ASN A 413 7.29 13.09 -44.14
C ASN A 413 8.11 12.35 -43.06
N ASN A 414 9.42 12.60 -42.94
CA ASN A 414 10.28 11.94 -41.96
C ASN A 414 10.25 12.59 -40.58
N VAL A 415 9.63 13.77 -40.45
CA VAL A 415 9.50 14.46 -39.17
C VAL A 415 8.80 13.58 -38.13
N ALA A 416 9.40 13.51 -36.94
CA ALA A 416 8.81 12.82 -35.80
C ALA A 416 7.59 13.60 -35.30
N ILE A 417 6.48 12.89 -35.10
CA ILE A 417 5.19 13.49 -34.73
C ILE A 417 4.51 12.72 -33.62
N GLY A 418 3.96 13.43 -32.62
CA GLY A 418 3.18 12.86 -31.52
C GLY A 418 3.98 11.88 -30.64
N ARG A 419 5.25 12.20 -30.38
CA ARG A 419 6.16 11.41 -29.50
C ARG A 419 6.54 12.15 -28.22
N ALA A 420 5.79 13.19 -27.87
CA ALA A 420 6.11 14.05 -26.73
C ALA A 420 5.99 13.30 -25.39
N THR A 421 7.00 13.46 -24.54
CA THR A 421 7.00 12.96 -23.15
C THR A 421 6.76 14.07 -22.12
N GLN A 422 6.72 15.32 -22.56
CA GLN A 422 6.40 16.51 -21.78
C GLN A 422 6.05 17.68 -22.71
N MET A 423 5.45 18.74 -22.18
CA MET A 423 5.18 19.99 -22.90
C MET A 423 6.42 20.49 -23.65
N SER A 424 6.23 20.84 -24.92
CA SER A 424 7.27 21.46 -25.73
C SER A 424 7.49 22.93 -25.33
N PRO A 425 8.59 23.57 -25.76
CA PRO A 425 8.74 25.01 -25.64
C PRO A 425 7.59 25.79 -26.28
N ASN A 426 6.95 25.26 -27.32
CA ASN A 426 5.83 25.90 -27.99
C ASN A 426 4.54 25.79 -27.19
N ASP A 427 4.26 24.62 -26.57
CA ASP A 427 3.14 24.44 -25.63
C ASP A 427 3.22 25.47 -24.49
N ILE A 428 4.41 25.59 -23.89
CA ILE A 428 4.71 26.53 -22.80
C ILE A 428 4.50 27.98 -23.27
N LEU A 429 5.03 28.35 -24.44
CA LEU A 429 4.86 29.68 -25.01
C LEU A 429 3.39 30.02 -25.23
N ARG A 430 2.58 29.07 -25.71
CA ARG A 430 1.15 29.24 -25.92
C ARG A 430 0.38 29.43 -24.62
N VAL A 431 0.69 28.66 -23.57
CA VAL A 431 0.14 28.87 -22.23
C VAL A 431 0.48 30.28 -21.74
N ASN A 432 1.74 30.69 -21.84
CA ASN A 432 2.20 31.99 -21.39
C ASN A 432 1.53 33.16 -22.14
N ARG A 433 1.32 33.03 -23.45
CA ARG A 433 0.61 34.03 -24.26
C ARG A 433 -0.87 34.10 -23.93
N LEU A 434 -1.54 32.95 -23.76
CA LEU A 434 -2.98 32.90 -23.48
C LEU A 434 -3.32 33.50 -22.11
N TYR A 435 -2.49 33.23 -21.10
CA TYR A 435 -2.70 33.68 -19.72
C TYR A 435 -1.96 34.98 -19.37
N GLY A 436 -1.29 35.62 -20.33
CA GLY A 436 -0.57 36.87 -20.11
C GLY A 436 0.52 36.75 -19.03
N CYS A 437 1.21 35.61 -18.98
CA CYS A 437 2.17 35.31 -17.93
C CYS A 437 3.31 36.34 -17.91
N SER A 438 3.54 36.93 -16.74
CA SER A 438 4.63 37.86 -16.46
C SER A 438 5.25 37.54 -15.11
N LYS A 439 6.42 38.12 -14.81
CA LYS A 439 7.20 37.81 -13.60
C LYS A 439 6.41 37.96 -12.28
N TYR A 440 5.35 38.76 -12.26
CA TYR A 440 4.58 39.10 -11.06
C TYR A 440 3.10 38.69 -11.11
N LEU A 441 2.63 38.10 -12.22
CA LEU A 441 1.23 37.74 -12.40
C LEU A 441 1.08 36.23 -12.42
N PHE A 442 0.45 35.66 -11.39
CA PHE A 442 0.18 34.22 -11.28
C PHE A 442 -1.31 33.94 -11.44
N THR A 443 -1.64 32.90 -12.19
CA THR A 443 -3.01 32.37 -12.28
C THR A 443 -3.13 31.15 -11.39
N HIS A 444 -3.92 31.26 -10.33
CA HIS A 444 -4.17 30.14 -9.42
C HIS A 444 -5.42 29.37 -9.85
N ILE A 445 -5.27 28.05 -10.02
CA ILE A 445 -6.37 27.15 -10.38
C ILE A 445 -6.51 26.12 -9.28
N ALA A 446 -7.66 26.09 -8.62
CA ALA A 446 -7.94 25.11 -7.57
C ALA A 446 -8.10 23.71 -8.19
N TYR A 447 -7.61 22.68 -7.52
CA TYR A 447 -7.85 21.29 -7.89
C TYR A 447 -8.30 20.45 -6.70
N HIS A 448 -9.25 19.56 -6.95
CA HIS A 448 -9.61 18.47 -6.05
C HIS A 448 -8.98 17.17 -6.59
N LEU A 449 -8.29 16.45 -5.71
CA LEU A 449 -7.71 15.13 -6.01
C LEU A 449 -8.05 14.21 -4.84
N PRO A 450 -9.02 13.29 -5.00
CA PRO A 450 -9.45 12.36 -3.97
C PRO A 450 -8.27 11.64 -3.34
N LYS A 451 -8.29 11.50 -2.01
CA LYS A 451 -7.17 10.93 -1.22
C LYS A 451 -6.73 9.57 -1.74
#